data_AF-A0A950MWK4-F1
#
_entry.id   AF-A0A950MWK4-F1
#
_cell.length_a   1.000
_cell.length_b   1.000
_cell.length_c   1.000
_cell.angle_alpha   90.00
_cell.angle_beta   90.00
_cell.angle_gamma   90.00
#
_symmetry.space_group_name_H-M   'P 1'
#
loop_
_entity.id
_entity.type
_entity.pdbx_description
1 polymer ?
#
loop_
_entity_poly.entity_id
_entity_poly.type
_entity_poly.pdbx_seq_one_letter_code
_entity_poly.pdbx_strand_id
1 'polypeptide(L)' 'MGKRQHERSLAENEAKAIARMLRVSPQKLNLLAALIRGKKVATALADLEFSRKRIAKEVRKCLESAIA' A
#
# COMPACT_ATOMS: atom_id res chain seq x y z
N MET A 1 36.77 -2.10 -0.74
CA MET A 1 36.03 -3.29 -0.26
C MET A 1 34.58 -2.88 0.01
N GLY A 2 33.67 -3.22 -0.91
CA GLY A 2 32.27 -2.76 -0.89
C GLY A 2 31.47 -3.41 0.23
N LYS A 3 30.55 -2.65 0.83
CA LYS A 3 29.62 -3.16 1.84
C LYS A 3 28.79 -4.29 1.25
N ARG A 4 28.62 -5.40 2.00
CA ARG A 4 27.74 -6.52 1.62
C ARG A 4 26.30 -6.01 1.51
N GLN A 5 25.58 -6.48 0.49
CA GLN A 5 24.17 -6.15 0.28
C GLN A 5 23.34 -6.67 1.46
N HIS A 6 22.42 -5.86 1.97
CA HIS A 6 21.53 -6.27 3.07
C HIS A 6 20.60 -7.39 2.56
N GLU A 7 20.58 -8.52 3.26
CA GLU A 7 19.72 -9.66 2.93
C GLU A 7 18.24 -9.27 3.02
N ARG A 8 17.40 -9.84 2.17
CA ARG A 8 15.96 -9.55 2.17
C ARG A 8 15.36 -10.08 3.47
N SER A 9 14.64 -9.22 4.20
CA SER A 9 14.04 -9.59 5.50
C SER A 9 12.68 -10.29 5.39
N LEU A 10 12.14 -10.44 4.18
CA LEU A 10 10.83 -11.02 3.91
C LEU A 10 10.99 -12.41 3.32
N ALA A 11 10.05 -13.31 3.63
CA ALA A 11 9.95 -14.63 3.01
C ALA A 11 9.68 -14.51 1.50
N GLU A 12 10.00 -15.57 0.75
CA GLU A 12 9.84 -15.58 -0.72
C GLU A 12 8.38 -15.35 -1.16
N ASN A 13 7.41 -15.74 -0.32
CA ASN A 13 5.98 -15.65 -0.60
C ASN A 13 5.37 -14.29 -0.22
N GLU A 14 6.15 -13.36 0.34
CA GLU A 14 5.65 -12.10 0.85
C GLU A 14 6.21 -10.90 0.10
N ALA A 15 5.31 -9.98 -0.27
CA ALA A 15 5.64 -8.69 -0.85
C ALA A 15 5.27 -7.56 0.12
N LYS A 16 6.09 -6.51 0.14
CA LYS A 16 5.86 -5.33 0.97
C LYS A 16 6.18 -4.05 0.20
N ALA A 17 5.16 -3.22 -0.02
CA ALA A 17 5.32 -1.86 -0.50
C ALA A 17 5.12 -0.86 0.65
N ILE A 18 5.89 0.24 0.65
CA ILE A 18 5.78 1.30 1.65
C ILE A 18 5.72 2.66 0.96
N ALA A 19 4.55 3.30 1.00
CA ALA A 19 4.41 4.70 0.63
C ALA A 19 4.86 5.61 1.79
N ARG A 20 5.90 6.42 1.57
CA ARG A 20 6.43 7.38 2.55
C ARG A 20 6.06 8.82 2.16
N MET A 21 6.10 9.73 3.13
CA MET A 21 5.88 11.17 2.93
C MET A 21 4.49 11.54 2.39
N LEU A 22 3.46 10.79 2.77
CA LEU A 22 2.08 11.09 2.40
C LEU A 22 1.59 12.35 3.11
N ARG A 23 1.18 13.36 2.34
CA ARG A 23 0.63 14.64 2.86
C ARG A 23 -0.85 14.50 3.24
N VAL A 24 -1.15 13.69 4.25
CA VAL A 24 -2.50 13.48 4.79
C VAL A 24 -2.43 13.17 6.29
N SER A 25 -3.46 13.60 7.05
CA SER A 25 -3.62 13.21 8.45
C SER A 25 -3.74 11.68 8.59
N PRO A 26 -3.00 11.04 9.51
CA PRO A 26 -3.06 9.60 9.74
C PRO A 26 -4.48 9.07 9.97
N GLN A 27 -5.33 9.82 10.65
CA GLN A 27 -6.72 9.42 10.91
C GLN A 27 -7.53 9.28 9.60
N LYS A 28 -7.39 10.25 8.69
CA LYS A 28 -8.10 10.24 7.40
C LYS A 28 -7.63 9.09 6.51
N LEU A 29 -6.34 8.76 6.56
CA LEU A 29 -5.77 7.60 5.87
C LEU A 29 -6.27 6.29 6.48
N ASN A 30 -6.28 6.19 7.81
CA ASN A 30 -6.68 4.97 8.51
C ASN A 30 -8.12 4.57 8.19
N LEU A 31 -9.04 5.53 8.04
CA LEU A 31 -10.42 5.23 7.63
C LEU A 31 -10.50 4.52 6.27
N LEU A 32 -9.61 4.87 5.34
CA LEU A 32 -9.55 4.24 4.02
C LEU A 32 -8.79 2.90 4.08
N ALA A 33 -7.68 2.85 4.84
CA ALA A 33 -6.92 1.63 5.04
C ALA A 33 -7.74 0.53 5.76
N ALA A 34 -8.57 0.91 6.72
CA ALA A 34 -9.49 0.00 7.40
C ALA A 34 -10.51 -0.61 6.42
N LEU A 35 -10.98 0.17 5.44
CA LEU A 35 -11.95 -0.29 4.45
C LEU A 35 -11.41 -1.39 3.54
N ILE A 36 -10.12 -1.35 3.19
CA ILE A 36 -9.49 -2.31 2.27
C ILE A 36 -8.80 -3.49 2.97
N ARG A 37 -8.66 -3.43 4.29
CA ARG A 37 -7.96 -4.47 5.08
C ARG A 37 -8.72 -5.80 5.02
N GLY A 38 -8.01 -6.87 4.69
CA GLY A 38 -8.58 -8.23 4.63
C GLY A 38 -9.48 -8.51 3.43
N LYS A 39 -9.69 -7.53 2.53
CA LYS A 39 -10.43 -7.74 1.28
C LYS A 39 -9.57 -8.40 0.22
N LYS A 40 -10.22 -9.09 -0.71
CA LYS A 40 -9.56 -9.57 -1.94
C LYS A 40 -9.06 -8.37 -2.77
N VAL A 41 -7.93 -8.55 -3.43
CA VAL A 41 -7.24 -7.51 -4.20
C VAL A 41 -8.15 -6.83 -5.22
N ALA A 42 -8.92 -7.61 -5.99
CA ALA A 42 -9.84 -7.08 -6.99
C ALA A 42 -10.90 -6.14 -6.39
N THR A 43 -11.49 -6.51 -5.25
CA THR A 43 -12.48 -5.68 -4.54
C THR A 43 -11.83 -4.42 -3.97
N ALA A 44 -10.64 -4.55 -3.39
CA ALA A 44 -9.91 -3.39 -2.86
C ALA A 44 -9.56 -2.38 -3.96
N LEU A 45 -9.16 -2.84 -5.15
CA LEU A 45 -8.89 -1.96 -6.29
C LEU A 45 -10.15 -1.22 -6.75
N ALA A 46 -11.29 -1.91 -6.85
CA ALA A 46 -12.57 -1.28 -7.20
C ALA A 46 -12.99 -0.22 -6.15
N ASP A 47 -12.90 -0.55 -4.86
CA ASP A 47 -13.23 0.37 -3.78
C ASP A 47 -12.34 1.63 -3.79
N LEU A 48 -11.05 1.48 -4.11
CA LEU A 48 -10.11 2.60 -4.19
C LEU A 48 -10.34 3.46 -5.44
N GLU A 49 -10.76 2.86 -6.55
CA GLU A 49 -11.02 3.57 -7.80
C GLU A 49 -12.22 4.52 -7.69
N PHE A 50 -13.31 4.04 -7.09
CA PHE A 50 -14.54 4.82 -6.97
C PHE A 50 -14.64 5.62 -5.66
N SER A 51 -13.57 5.62 -4.85
CA SER A 51 -13.53 6.39 -3.61
C SER A 51 -13.44 7.90 -3.88
N ARG A 52 -14.33 8.67 -3.25
CA ARG A 52 -14.30 10.13 -3.29
C ARG A 52 -13.14 10.74 -2.49
N LYS A 53 -12.37 9.94 -1.74
CA LYS A 53 -11.28 10.44 -0.90
C LYS A 53 -10.04 10.71 -1.76
N ARG A 54 -9.50 11.94 -1.70
CA ARG A 54 -8.26 12.34 -2.43
C ARG A 54 -7.11 11.33 -2.29
N ILE A 55 -6.92 10.78 -1.09
CA ILE A 55 -5.79 9.88 -0.79
C ILE A 55 -5.92 8.49 -1.44
N ALA A 56 -7.10 8.14 -1.97
CA ALA A 56 -7.35 6.83 -2.55
C ALA A 56 -6.39 6.52 -3.72
N LYS A 57 -6.06 7.54 -4.53
CA LYS A 57 -5.10 7.42 -5.64
C LYS A 57 -3.71 6.99 -5.19
N GLU A 58 -3.21 7.56 -4.09
CA GLU A 58 -1.87 7.22 -3.56
C GLU A 58 -1.86 5.85 -2.89
N VAL A 59 -2.95 5.47 -2.21
CA VAL A 59 -3.08 4.13 -1.63
C VAL A 59 -3.21 3.07 -2.73
N ARG A 60 -3.95 3.37 -3.81
CA ARG A 60 -4.06 2.50 -4.99
C ARG A 60 -2.69 2.23 -5.62
N LYS A 61 -1.90 3.28 -5.87
CA LYS A 61 -0.52 3.12 -6.37
C LYS A 61 0.35 2.25 -5.47
N CYS A 62 0.23 2.42 -4.14
CA CYS A 62 0.98 1.59 -3.19
C CYS A 62 0.53 0.13 -3.23
N LEU A 63 -0.77 -0.12 -3.43
CA LEU A 63 -1.31 -1.47 -3.58
C LEU A 63 -0.84 -2.12 -4.90
N GLU A 64 -0.89 -1.38 -6.00
CA GLU A 64 -0.38 -1.83 -7.31
C GLU A 64 1.12 -2.16 -7.24
N SER A 65 1.91 -1.35 -6.55
CA SER A 65 3.34 -1.61 -6.30
C SER A 65 3.62 -2.83 -5.42
N ALA A 66 2.64 -3.30 -4.64
CA ALA A 66 2.80 -4.53 -3.87
C ALA A 66 2.40 -5.78 -4.67
N ILE A 67 1.65 -5.61 -5.76
CA ILE A 67 1.21 -6.67 -6.66
C ILE A 67 2.24 -6.89 -7.79
N ALA A 68 2.80 -5.79 -8.31
CA ALA A 68 3.80 -5.79 -9.38
C ALA A 68 5.12 -6.41 -8.93
#